data_AF-A0A932DAH3-F1
#
_entry.id   AF-A0A932DAH3-F1
#
_cell.length_a   1.000
_cell.length_b   1.000
_cell.length_c   1.000
_cell.angle_alpha   90.00
_cell.angle_beta   90.00
_cell.angle_gamma   90.00
#
_symmetry.space_group_name_H-M   'P 1'
#
loop_
_entity.id
_entity.type
_entity.pdbx_description
1 polymer ?
#
loop_
_entity_poly.entity_id
_entity_poly.type
_entity_poly.pdbx_seq_one_letter_code
_entity_poly.pdbx_strand_id
1 'polypeptide(L)'
;MNTLPDTTKLATLHELDSLLPREIRGQSHALPRLISTLKRGELGLCKPGRPRGSFLLLGPTGVGKTEVTLVFTNHLFGPGRLFRFDMSEFQNQEALGLLLGAKLGERGFFGAIREGASEGTLLFDEIEKAHPRILDLFLQLLDAARLTIATGEALDFSGFYVVMTTNLGSAELMSLQHSSEATLERHVLSRAQQALRPEVFARISEKLVFHRLSYEHQLEIAEKFLAREIAFLAERGHRLELHPGVLPFLVRKGFHPKLGARPMRDAAEKLVGDAVAERLLAGKGASGELAVDEERDCLIVR
;
A
#
# COMPACT_ATOMS: atom_id res chain seq x y z
N MET A 1 -20.75 11.71 27.11
CA MET A 1 -21.89 11.08 26.41
C MET A 1 -21.34 10.16 25.34
N ASN A 2 -21.69 8.88 25.36
CA ASN A 2 -21.37 7.94 24.28
C ASN A 2 -22.31 8.27 23.11
N THR A 3 -21.91 9.17 22.23
CA THR A 3 -22.61 9.38 20.96
C THR A 3 -22.35 8.17 20.08
N LEU A 4 -23.41 7.46 19.71
CA LEU A 4 -23.32 6.38 18.74
C LEU A 4 -22.67 6.91 17.45
N PRO A 5 -21.80 6.12 16.79
CA PRO A 5 -21.20 6.52 15.53
C PRO A 5 -22.30 6.79 14.48
N ASP A 6 -22.06 7.76 13.61
CA ASP A 6 -22.92 8.02 12.45
C ASP A 6 -23.10 6.73 11.63
N THR A 7 -24.34 6.44 11.23
CA THR A 7 -24.71 5.34 10.34
C THR A 7 -23.86 5.27 9.08
N THR A 8 -23.50 6.42 8.50
CA THR A 8 -22.65 6.49 7.31
C THR A 8 -21.25 5.93 7.60
N LYS A 9 -20.69 6.33 8.75
CA LYS A 9 -19.37 5.85 9.21
C LYS A 9 -19.38 4.35 9.48
N LEU A 10 -20.45 3.82 10.08
CA LEU A 10 -20.60 2.37 10.30
C LEU A 10 -20.62 1.60 8.98
N ALA A 11 -21.36 2.08 7.97
CA ALA A 11 -21.38 1.45 6.64
C ALA A 11 -19.99 1.41 6.01
N THR A 12 -19.27 2.54 6.00
CA THR A 12 -17.87 2.61 5.50
C THR A 12 -16.97 1.59 6.18
N LEU A 13 -17.12 1.38 7.49
CA LEU A 13 -16.33 0.42 8.26
C LEU A 13 -16.68 -1.05 7.97
N HIS A 14 -17.95 -1.36 7.73
CA HIS A 14 -18.36 -2.71 7.32
C HIS A 14 -17.87 -3.05 5.92
N GLU A 15 -17.84 -2.07 5.01
CA GLU A 15 -17.37 -2.29 3.64
C GLU A 15 -15.90 -2.72 3.58
N LEU A 16 -15.05 -2.35 4.56
CA LEU A 16 -13.65 -2.78 4.64
C LEU A 16 -13.48 -4.30 4.58
N ASP A 17 -14.41 -5.08 5.16
CA ASP A 17 -14.36 -6.54 5.17
C ASP A 17 -14.43 -7.14 3.76
N SER A 18 -15.15 -6.47 2.85
CA SER A 18 -15.29 -6.89 1.46
C SER A 18 -14.28 -6.19 0.54
N LEU A 19 -13.99 -4.92 0.79
CA LEU A 19 -13.14 -4.09 -0.04
C LEU A 19 -11.70 -4.58 -0.03
N LEU A 20 -11.09 -4.76 1.14
CA LEU A 20 -9.66 -5.06 1.21
C LEU A 20 -9.33 -6.43 0.62
N PRO A 21 -10.07 -7.52 0.90
CA PRO A 21 -9.85 -8.80 0.21
C PRO A 21 -10.10 -8.71 -1.29
N ARG A 22 -11.02 -7.84 -1.74
CA ARG A 22 -11.30 -7.59 -3.17
C ARG A 22 -10.21 -6.77 -3.86
N GLU A 23 -9.49 -5.90 -3.16
CA GLU A 23 -8.44 -5.10 -3.77
C GLU A 23 -7.03 -5.70 -3.59
N ILE A 24 -6.80 -6.41 -2.49
CA ILE A 24 -5.50 -6.94 -2.06
C ILE A 24 -5.54 -8.46 -2.07
N ARG A 25 -4.74 -9.06 -2.96
CA ARG A 25 -4.63 -10.53 -3.12
C ARG A 25 -3.44 -11.11 -2.37
N GLY A 26 -3.58 -12.37 -1.94
CA GLY A 26 -2.51 -13.15 -1.32
C GLY A 26 -2.13 -12.79 0.12
N GLN A 27 -2.97 -12.02 0.83
CA GLN A 27 -2.71 -11.55 2.20
C GLN A 27 -3.86 -11.84 3.17
N SER A 28 -4.62 -12.91 2.93
CA SER A 28 -5.82 -13.27 3.71
C SER A 28 -5.54 -13.50 5.19
N HIS A 29 -4.32 -13.87 5.57
CA HIS A 29 -3.87 -14.03 6.95
C HIS A 29 -3.63 -12.70 7.68
N ALA A 30 -3.24 -11.64 6.95
CA ALA A 30 -2.88 -10.35 7.52
C ALA A 30 -4.04 -9.33 7.53
N LEU A 31 -4.89 -9.37 6.51
CA LEU A 31 -5.99 -8.40 6.33
C LEU A 31 -6.98 -8.35 7.50
N PRO A 32 -7.41 -9.47 8.13
CA PRO A 32 -8.37 -9.41 9.24
C PRO A 32 -7.86 -8.60 10.43
N ARG A 33 -6.57 -8.73 10.78
CA ARG A 33 -5.94 -7.95 11.86
C ARG A 33 -5.82 -6.47 11.52
N LEU A 34 -5.52 -6.17 10.25
CA LEU A 34 -5.51 -4.80 9.73
C LEU A 34 -6.90 -4.16 9.85
N ILE A 35 -7.94 -4.83 9.33
CA ILE A 35 -9.33 -4.34 9.35
C ILE A 35 -9.82 -4.15 10.78
N SER A 36 -9.53 -5.10 11.68
CA SER A 36 -9.88 -4.99 13.10
C SER A 36 -9.30 -3.72 13.73
N THR A 37 -8.05 -3.40 13.41
CA THR A 37 -7.36 -2.22 13.95
C THR A 37 -7.89 -0.93 13.35
N LEU A 38 -8.18 -0.90 12.04
CA LEU A 38 -8.83 0.25 11.41
C LEU A 38 -10.19 0.54 12.07
N LYS A 39 -11.03 -0.48 12.24
CA LYS A 39 -12.34 -0.36 12.92
C LYS A 39 -12.20 0.17 14.33
N ARG A 40 -11.26 -0.34 15.14
CA ARG A 40 -11.00 0.17 16.49
C ARG A 40 -10.59 1.65 16.47
N GLY A 41 -9.70 2.04 15.55
CA GLY A 41 -9.25 3.42 15.41
C GLY A 41 -10.39 4.37 15.07
N GLU A 42 -11.21 4.02 14.08
CA GLU A 42 -12.33 4.85 13.65
C GLU A 42 -13.47 4.93 14.66
N LEU A 43 -13.65 3.88 15.48
CA LEU A 43 -14.62 3.87 16.58
C LEU A 43 -14.08 4.54 17.86
N GLY A 44 -12.87 5.12 17.84
CA GLY A 44 -12.29 5.80 19.00
C GLY A 44 -11.93 4.85 20.15
N LEU A 45 -11.72 3.57 19.87
CA LEU A 45 -11.37 2.54 20.85
C LEU A 45 -9.86 2.43 21.09
N CYS A 46 -9.10 3.45 20.67
CA CYS A 46 -7.68 3.59 20.88
C CYS A 46 -7.40 4.46 22.11
N LYS A 47 -6.21 4.32 22.70
CA LYS A 47 -5.82 5.14 23.86
C LYS A 47 -5.79 6.62 23.46
N PRO A 48 -6.32 7.55 24.29
CA PRO A 48 -6.25 8.98 24.03
C PRO A 48 -4.81 9.46 23.83
N GLY A 49 -4.62 10.44 22.94
CA GLY A 49 -3.31 11.03 22.66
C GLY A 49 -2.38 10.13 21.84
N ARG A 50 -2.90 9.07 21.20
CA ARG A 50 -2.15 8.24 20.24
C ARG A 50 -2.73 8.36 18.83
N PRO A 51 -1.98 7.98 17.78
CA PRO A 51 -2.55 7.87 16.44
C PRO A 51 -3.75 6.92 16.42
N ARG A 52 -4.64 7.07 15.42
CA ARG A 52 -5.81 6.17 15.24
C ARG A 52 -5.42 4.70 15.15
N GLY A 53 -4.23 4.44 14.64
CA GLY A 53 -3.58 3.14 14.67
C GLY A 53 -2.19 3.25 14.09
N SER A 54 -1.34 2.28 14.44
CA SER A 54 0.00 2.19 13.88
C SER A 54 0.30 0.79 13.37
N PHE A 55 0.89 0.71 12.18
CA PHE A 55 1.14 -0.54 11.47
C PHE A 55 2.61 -0.64 11.05
N LEU A 56 3.22 -1.79 11.27
CA LEU A 56 4.46 -2.21 10.61
C LEU A 56 4.12 -3.31 9.62
N LEU A 57 4.20 -3.00 8.33
CA LEU A 57 3.99 -3.96 7.25
C LEU A 57 5.35 -4.50 6.81
N LEU A 58 5.60 -5.79 7.07
CA LEU A 58 6.83 -6.47 6.74
C LEU A 58 6.63 -7.37 5.52
N GLY A 59 7.68 -7.65 4.76
CA GLY A 59 7.63 -8.60 3.66
C GLY A 59 8.39 -8.11 2.43
N PRO A 60 8.48 -8.89 1.34
CA PRO A 60 9.24 -8.49 0.17
C PRO A 60 8.58 -7.33 -0.59
N THR A 61 9.32 -6.72 -1.51
CA THR A 61 8.79 -5.66 -2.38
C THR A 61 7.68 -6.20 -3.28
N GLY A 62 6.67 -5.36 -3.55
CA GLY A 62 5.63 -5.67 -4.55
C GLY A 62 4.53 -6.64 -4.11
N VAL A 63 4.45 -6.98 -2.81
CA VAL A 63 3.40 -7.84 -2.24
C VAL A 63 2.14 -7.10 -1.78
N GLY A 64 2.08 -5.78 -1.96
CA GLY A 64 0.88 -4.98 -1.69
C GLY A 64 0.89 -4.16 -0.38
N LYS A 65 2.04 -3.97 0.29
CA LYS A 65 2.15 -3.17 1.53
C LYS A 65 1.70 -1.71 1.35
N THR A 66 2.22 -1.04 0.32
CA THR A 66 1.82 0.34 -0.01
C THR A 66 0.41 0.39 -0.59
N GLU A 67 0.02 -0.62 -1.38
CA GLU A 67 -1.30 -0.69 -2.01
C GLU A 67 -2.42 -0.81 -0.98
N VAL A 68 -2.31 -1.71 0.01
CA VAL A 68 -3.33 -1.82 1.08
C VAL A 68 -3.49 -0.49 1.81
N THR A 69 -2.38 0.23 2.00
CA THR A 69 -2.37 1.53 2.66
C THR A 69 -3.13 2.58 1.85
N LEU A 70 -2.88 2.64 0.56
CA LEU A 70 -3.60 3.51 -0.36
C LEU A 70 -5.10 3.18 -0.39
N VAL A 71 -5.45 1.90 -0.52
CA VAL A 71 -6.85 1.46 -0.62
C VAL A 71 -7.63 1.82 0.64
N PHE A 72 -7.14 1.48 1.84
CA PHE A 72 -7.90 1.80 3.05
C PHE A 72 -7.94 3.31 3.31
N THR A 73 -6.87 4.05 2.98
CA THR A 73 -6.82 5.50 3.20
C THR A 73 -7.83 6.22 2.31
N ASN A 74 -7.88 5.85 1.02
CA ASN A 74 -8.85 6.42 0.09
C ASN A 74 -10.29 6.06 0.47
N HIS A 75 -10.51 4.83 0.99
CA HIS A 75 -11.83 4.42 1.44
C HIS A 75 -12.31 5.19 2.68
N LEU A 76 -11.43 5.42 3.65
CA LEU A 76 -11.77 6.07 4.90
C LEU A 76 -11.84 7.60 4.78
N PHE A 77 -10.96 8.22 3.99
CA PHE A 77 -10.75 9.67 3.99
C PHE A 77 -10.92 10.33 2.62
N GLY A 78 -11.11 9.53 1.57
CA GLY A 78 -11.08 10.01 0.19
C GLY A 78 -9.66 10.20 -0.37
N PRO A 79 -9.55 10.57 -1.66
CA PRO A 79 -8.27 10.75 -2.33
C PRO A 79 -7.45 11.91 -1.74
N GLY A 80 -6.13 11.83 -1.85
CA GLY A 80 -5.21 12.90 -1.42
C GLY A 80 -4.95 12.95 0.09
N ARG A 81 -5.42 11.96 0.86
CA ARG A 81 -5.22 11.84 2.32
C ARG A 81 -4.10 10.86 2.72
N LEU A 82 -3.40 10.32 1.73
CA LEU A 82 -2.18 9.53 1.92
C LEU A 82 -0.96 10.43 1.77
N PHE A 83 -0.23 10.64 2.86
CA PHE A 83 1.01 11.39 2.87
C PHE A 83 2.18 10.40 2.93
N ARG A 84 2.84 10.22 1.79
CA ARG A 84 3.88 9.21 1.63
C ARG A 84 5.28 9.82 1.72
N PHE A 85 6.14 9.15 2.47
CA PHE A 85 7.55 9.48 2.65
C PHE A 85 8.40 8.26 2.31
N ASP A 86 9.27 8.36 1.30
CA ASP A 86 10.24 7.32 0.98
C ASP A 86 11.49 7.52 1.84
N MET A 87 11.73 6.63 2.80
CA MET A 87 12.84 6.78 3.75
C MET A 87 14.22 6.68 3.11
N SER A 88 14.32 6.23 1.85
CA SER A 88 15.56 6.35 1.08
C SER A 88 15.96 7.80 0.81
N GLU A 89 15.01 8.75 0.81
CA GLU A 89 15.30 10.20 0.68
C GLU A 89 15.76 10.82 2.01
N PHE A 90 15.60 10.10 3.13
CA PHE A 90 15.87 10.60 4.47
C PHE A 90 17.00 9.83 5.18
N GLN A 91 18.04 9.46 4.42
CA GLN A 91 19.22 8.74 4.91
C GLN A 91 20.19 9.63 5.71
N ASN A 92 20.10 10.95 5.56
CA ASN A 92 21.03 11.91 6.15
C ASN A 92 20.36 12.74 7.26
N GLN A 93 21.16 13.30 8.18
CA GLN A 93 20.64 14.09 9.30
C GLN A 93 19.91 15.36 8.84
N GLU A 94 20.37 16.00 7.77
CA GLU A 94 19.78 17.23 7.22
C GLU A 94 18.34 17.02 6.74
N ALA A 95 17.98 15.79 6.39
CA ALA A 95 16.63 15.45 5.93
C ALA A 95 15.55 15.64 7.01
N LEU A 96 15.93 15.70 8.30
CA LEU A 96 15.03 16.11 9.39
C LEU A 96 14.45 17.52 9.15
N GLY A 97 15.25 18.42 8.58
CA GLY A 97 14.82 19.77 8.26
C GLY A 97 13.71 19.80 7.19
N LEU A 98 13.68 18.83 6.28
CA LEU A 98 12.59 18.70 5.30
C LEU A 98 11.27 18.33 6.00
N LEU A 99 11.34 17.47 7.01
CA LEU A 99 10.17 17.02 7.77
C LEU A 99 9.62 18.10 8.71
N LEU A 100 10.51 18.73 9.49
CA LEU A 100 10.15 19.62 10.60
C LEU A 100 10.34 21.12 10.32
N GLY A 101 11.02 21.47 9.24
CA GLY A 101 11.61 22.80 9.02
C GLY A 101 13.09 22.82 9.43
N ALA A 102 13.95 23.41 8.60
CA ALA A 102 15.39 23.50 8.86
C ALA A 102 15.76 24.79 9.61
N LYS A 103 14.96 25.85 9.45
CA LYS A 103 15.17 27.17 10.08
C LYS A 103 13.96 27.60 10.89
N LEU A 104 14.19 28.50 11.85
CA LEU A 104 13.12 29.11 12.62
C LEU A 104 12.10 29.77 11.69
N GLY A 105 10.82 29.43 11.86
CA GLY A 105 9.72 29.91 11.01
C GLY A 105 9.35 28.96 9.86
N GLU A 106 10.20 27.99 9.52
CA GLU A 106 9.86 26.96 8.54
C GLU A 106 8.99 25.87 9.17
N ARG A 107 8.04 25.36 8.38
CA ARG A 107 7.03 24.39 8.85
C ARG A 107 7.31 22.94 8.41
N GLY A 108 8.15 22.76 7.40
CA GLY A 108 8.47 21.46 6.80
C GLY A 108 7.24 20.74 6.24
N PHE A 109 7.41 19.48 5.86
CA PHE A 109 6.31 18.65 5.37
C PHE A 109 5.21 18.46 6.42
N PHE A 110 5.56 18.22 7.68
CA PHE A 110 4.54 17.96 8.71
C PHE A 110 3.65 19.16 8.98
N GLY A 111 4.19 20.38 8.96
CA GLY A 111 3.38 21.58 9.09
C GLY A 111 2.46 21.82 7.89
N ALA A 112 2.94 21.60 6.66
CA ALA A 112 2.11 21.69 5.45
C ALA A 112 0.96 20.66 5.46
N ILE A 113 1.24 19.43 5.91
CA ILE A 113 0.21 18.39 6.07
C ILE A 113 -0.87 18.85 7.05
N ARG A 114 -0.48 19.43 8.20
CA ARG A 114 -1.45 19.84 9.21
C ARG A 114 -2.23 21.09 8.85
N GLU A 115 -1.74 21.92 7.94
CA GLU A 115 -2.53 23.01 7.34
C GLU A 115 -3.63 22.46 6.41
N GLY A 116 -3.34 21.42 5.64
CA GLY A 116 -4.28 20.85 4.66
C GLY A 116 -5.17 19.71 5.16
N ALA A 117 -4.81 19.06 6.28
CA ALA A 117 -5.47 17.83 6.72
C ALA A 117 -5.46 17.66 8.25
N SER A 118 -6.64 17.42 8.84
CA SER A 118 -6.81 17.03 10.24
C SER A 118 -6.75 15.51 10.47
N GLU A 119 -6.97 14.73 9.41
CA GLU A 119 -6.95 13.27 9.41
C GLU A 119 -6.38 12.73 8.11
N GLY A 120 -5.94 11.48 8.13
CA GLY A 120 -5.35 10.81 6.98
C GLY A 120 -4.39 9.69 7.40
N THR A 121 -3.47 9.35 6.50
CA THR A 121 -2.47 8.33 6.76
C THR A 121 -1.08 8.85 6.44
N LEU A 122 -0.17 8.75 7.41
CA LEU A 122 1.27 8.96 7.21
C LEU A 122 1.90 7.61 6.87
N LEU A 123 2.42 7.47 5.65
CA LEU A 123 3.09 6.25 5.17
C LEU A 123 4.59 6.49 5.06
N PHE A 124 5.37 5.79 5.89
CA PHE A 124 6.83 5.77 5.85
C PHE A 124 7.28 4.47 5.17
N ASP A 125 7.68 4.57 3.91
CA ASP A 125 8.14 3.42 3.13
C ASP A 125 9.62 3.14 3.37
N GLU A 126 10.00 1.86 3.44
CA GLU A 126 11.38 1.37 3.62
C GLU A 126 12.10 1.93 4.86
N ILE A 127 11.45 1.86 6.03
CA ILE A 127 11.96 2.49 7.27
C ILE A 127 13.36 2.06 7.70
N GLU A 128 13.84 0.90 7.25
CA GLU A 128 15.21 0.44 7.49
C GLU A 128 16.28 1.33 6.83
N LYS A 129 15.89 2.18 5.88
CA LYS A 129 16.76 3.15 5.21
C LYS A 129 16.82 4.49 5.93
N ALA A 130 15.89 4.78 6.83
CA ALA A 130 15.83 6.07 7.50
C ALA A 130 17.07 6.34 8.36
N HIS A 131 17.49 7.60 8.42
CA HIS A 131 18.52 8.03 9.36
C HIS A 131 18.09 7.74 10.82
N PRO A 132 18.98 7.28 11.72
CA PRO A 132 18.60 6.91 13.10
C PRO A 132 17.88 7.99 13.90
N ARG A 133 18.16 9.29 13.64
CA ARG A 133 17.48 10.41 14.31
C ARG A 133 16.02 10.61 13.89
N ILE A 134 15.60 10.06 12.74
CA ILE A 134 14.18 10.07 12.33
C ILE A 134 13.38 9.09 13.19
N LEU A 135 14.02 8.05 13.72
CA LEU A 135 13.38 7.11 14.64
C LEU A 135 12.90 7.80 15.93
N ASP A 136 13.56 8.88 16.37
CA ASP A 136 13.10 9.66 17.52
C ASP A 136 11.78 10.39 17.22
N LEU A 137 11.55 10.79 15.97
CA LEU A 137 10.26 11.33 15.53
C LEU A 137 9.18 10.25 15.53
N PHE A 138 9.52 9.03 15.10
CA PHE A 138 8.58 7.91 15.15
C PHE A 138 8.16 7.60 16.59
N LEU A 139 9.06 7.67 17.57
CA LEU A 139 8.69 7.50 18.98
C LEU A 139 7.69 8.57 19.44
N GLN A 140 7.96 9.84 19.15
CA GLN A 140 7.04 10.94 19.51
C GLN A 140 5.66 10.78 18.86
N LEU A 141 5.65 10.42 17.57
CA LEU A 141 4.44 10.21 16.81
C LEU A 141 3.63 9.00 17.32
N LEU A 142 4.28 7.88 17.63
CA LEU A 142 3.61 6.67 18.12
C LEU A 142 3.10 6.82 19.56
N ASP A 143 3.78 7.61 20.39
CA ASP A 143 3.48 7.74 21.82
C ASP A 143 2.45 8.81 22.14
N ALA A 144 2.64 9.99 21.57
CA ALA A 144 1.87 11.20 21.90
C ALA A 144 1.12 11.77 20.69
N ALA A 145 1.28 11.15 19.51
CA ALA A 145 0.77 11.67 18.24
C ALA A 145 1.12 13.14 18.02
N ARG A 146 2.25 13.60 18.56
CA ARG A 146 2.65 15.00 18.52
C ARG A 146 4.05 15.13 17.98
N LEU A 147 4.24 16.13 17.13
CA LEU A 147 5.55 16.49 16.59
C LEU A 147 5.76 17.99 16.74
N THR A 148 6.88 18.39 17.34
CA THR A 148 7.26 19.80 17.44
C THR A 148 8.08 20.19 16.21
N ILE A 149 7.62 21.18 15.46
CA ILE A 149 8.29 21.70 14.27
C ILE A 149 9.19 22.89 14.59
N ALA A 150 9.99 23.35 13.62
CA ALA A 150 10.99 24.40 13.82
C ALA A 150 10.40 25.77 14.22
N THR A 151 9.10 25.99 14.04
CA THR A 151 8.39 27.16 14.58
C THR A 151 8.19 27.12 16.10
N GLY A 152 8.43 25.97 16.75
CA GLY A 152 8.09 25.70 18.14
C GLY A 152 6.65 25.20 18.34
N GLU A 153 5.85 25.11 17.28
CA GLU A 153 4.49 24.58 17.33
C GLU A 153 4.50 23.05 17.52
N ALA A 154 3.70 22.55 18.47
CA ALA A 154 3.46 21.13 18.65
C ALA A 154 2.22 20.70 17.86
N LEU A 155 2.44 20.08 16.71
CA LEU A 155 1.42 19.59 15.80
C LEU A 155 0.77 18.31 16.33
N ASP A 156 -0.55 18.19 16.22
CA ASP A 156 -1.34 17.01 16.63
C ASP A 156 -1.69 16.12 15.43
N PHE A 157 -1.31 14.85 15.50
CA PHE A 157 -1.54 13.79 14.53
C PHE A 157 -2.40 12.64 15.08
N SER A 158 -3.13 12.86 16.19
CA SER A 158 -4.03 11.84 16.75
C SER A 158 -5.14 11.41 15.78
N GLY A 159 -5.50 12.25 14.82
CA GLY A 159 -6.41 11.95 13.71
C GLY A 159 -5.82 11.09 12.59
N PHE A 160 -4.54 10.71 12.66
CA PHE A 160 -3.86 10.01 11.58
C PHE A 160 -3.60 8.53 11.90
N TYR A 161 -3.58 7.70 10.85
CA TYR A 161 -2.91 6.41 10.88
C TYR A 161 -1.42 6.58 10.58
N VAL A 162 -0.59 5.78 11.26
CA VAL A 162 0.86 5.74 11.02
C VAL A 162 1.22 4.38 10.45
N VAL A 163 1.56 4.32 9.18
CA VAL A 163 1.98 3.09 8.51
C VAL A 163 3.46 3.15 8.21
N MET A 164 4.15 2.08 8.54
CA MET A 164 5.55 1.89 8.22
C MET A 164 5.69 0.61 7.39
N THR A 165 6.47 0.65 6.33
CA THR A 165 6.79 -0.55 5.54
C THR A 165 8.27 -0.87 5.63
N THR A 166 8.59 -2.16 5.61
CA THR A 166 9.97 -2.61 5.61
C THR A 166 10.12 -3.90 4.81
N ASN A 167 11.29 -4.07 4.18
CA ASN A 167 11.68 -5.30 3.52
C ASN A 167 12.57 -6.19 4.42
N LEU A 168 12.79 -5.80 5.68
CA LEU A 168 13.52 -6.59 6.67
C LEU A 168 12.87 -7.95 6.89
N GLY A 169 13.69 -9.00 7.04
CA GLY A 169 13.22 -10.38 7.23
C GLY A 169 12.70 -11.06 5.96
N SER A 170 12.73 -10.39 4.80
CA SER A 170 12.19 -10.95 3.55
C SER A 170 13.04 -12.07 2.94
N ALA A 171 14.33 -12.16 3.30
CA ALA A 171 15.21 -13.26 2.90
C ALA A 171 14.85 -14.56 3.63
N GLU A 172 14.45 -14.47 4.89
CA GLU A 172 14.02 -15.61 5.72
C GLU A 172 12.73 -16.25 5.19
N LEU A 173 11.85 -15.45 4.58
CA LEU A 173 10.68 -15.97 3.86
C LEU A 173 11.07 -16.90 2.69
N MET A 174 12.31 -16.80 2.17
CA MET A 174 12.81 -17.69 1.11
C MET A 174 13.39 -18.99 1.67
N SER A 175 14.12 -18.93 2.78
CA SER A 175 14.83 -20.10 3.32
C SER A 175 13.93 -21.04 4.12
N LEU A 176 12.78 -20.55 4.60
CA LEU A 176 11.88 -21.27 5.49
C LEU A 176 10.53 -21.64 4.84
N GLN A 177 10.47 -21.77 3.50
CA GLN A 177 9.22 -22.05 2.76
C GLN A 177 8.48 -23.33 3.21
N HIS A 178 9.18 -24.27 3.85
CA HIS A 178 8.59 -25.51 4.40
C HIS A 178 8.21 -25.43 5.88
N SER A 179 8.44 -24.29 6.53
CA SER A 179 8.08 -24.08 7.94
C SER A 179 6.61 -23.67 8.07
N SER A 180 6.03 -23.87 9.26
CA SER A 180 4.69 -23.36 9.53
C SER A 180 4.65 -21.83 9.48
N GLU A 181 3.51 -21.29 9.07
CA GLU A 181 3.29 -19.83 8.94
C GLU A 181 3.61 -19.07 10.23
N ALA A 182 3.17 -19.59 11.39
CA ALA A 182 3.48 -19.00 12.68
C ALA A 182 4.98 -18.96 12.99
N THR A 183 5.74 -19.95 12.51
CA THR A 183 7.20 -19.99 12.69
C THR A 183 7.89 -18.95 11.79
N LEU A 184 7.45 -18.86 10.53
CA LEU A 184 7.88 -17.83 9.59
C LEU A 184 7.64 -16.42 10.15
N GLU A 185 6.41 -16.13 10.59
CA GLU A 185 6.03 -14.83 11.14
C GLU A 185 6.93 -14.46 12.34
N ARG A 186 7.14 -15.39 13.28
CA ARG A 186 8.03 -15.16 14.45
C ARG A 186 9.46 -14.85 14.05
N HIS A 187 10.02 -15.56 13.07
CA HIS A 187 11.38 -15.30 12.61
C HIS A 187 11.51 -13.92 11.95
N VAL A 188 10.56 -13.54 11.09
CA VAL A 188 10.53 -12.23 10.43
C VAL A 188 10.42 -11.11 11.47
N LEU A 189 9.50 -11.26 12.44
CA LEU A 189 9.32 -10.28 13.51
C LEU A 189 10.55 -10.15 14.41
N SER A 190 11.21 -11.26 14.75
CA SER A 190 12.44 -11.26 15.55
C SER A 190 13.57 -10.50 14.84
N ARG A 191 13.76 -10.74 13.53
CA ARG A 191 14.74 -10.01 12.71
C ARG A 191 14.43 -8.53 12.63
N ALA A 192 13.17 -8.18 12.39
CA ALA A 192 12.74 -6.79 12.37
C ALA A 192 12.97 -6.10 13.71
N GLN A 193 12.72 -6.78 14.84
CA GLN A 193 12.97 -6.24 16.17
C GLN A 193 14.47 -6.03 16.46
N GLN A 194 15.36 -6.83 15.87
CA GLN A 194 16.82 -6.66 16.02
C GLN A 194 17.34 -5.49 15.18
N ALA A 195 16.82 -5.35 13.95
CA ALA A 195 17.26 -4.33 13.01
C ALA A 195 16.62 -2.95 13.29
N LEU A 196 15.36 -2.94 13.72
CA LEU A 196 14.68 -1.73 14.19
C LEU A 196 14.99 -1.53 15.67
N ARG A 197 15.12 -0.29 16.13
CA ARG A 197 15.27 0.00 17.56
C ARG A 197 14.11 -0.64 18.34
N PRO A 198 14.37 -1.45 19.39
CA PRO A 198 13.32 -2.16 20.12
C PRO A 198 12.23 -1.25 20.68
N GLU A 199 12.58 -0.02 21.04
CA GLU A 199 11.64 0.98 21.54
C GLU A 199 10.57 1.32 20.50
N VAL A 200 10.96 1.60 19.26
CA VAL A 200 10.02 1.91 18.16
C VAL A 200 9.16 0.69 17.88
N PHE A 201 9.78 -0.48 17.75
CA PHE A 201 9.08 -1.72 17.46
C PHE A 201 7.99 -2.03 18.50
N ALA A 202 8.28 -1.81 19.79
CA ALA A 202 7.33 -2.05 20.88
C ALA A 202 6.11 -1.10 20.86
N ARG A 203 6.23 0.12 20.31
CA ARG A 203 5.14 1.11 20.26
C ARG A 203 4.17 0.94 19.09
N ILE A 204 4.55 0.17 18.08
CA ILE A 204 3.69 -0.09 16.92
C ILE A 204 2.57 -1.07 17.31
N SER A 205 1.32 -0.68 17.03
CA SER A 205 0.11 -1.39 17.45
C SER A 205 0.00 -2.76 16.79
N GLU A 206 0.11 -2.82 15.47
CA GLU A 206 0.04 -4.06 14.70
C GLU A 206 1.28 -4.25 13.84
N LYS A 207 1.79 -5.48 13.84
CA LYS A 207 2.92 -5.90 13.01
C LYS A 207 2.41 -7.03 12.13
N LEU A 208 2.43 -6.82 10.82
CA LEU A 208 1.77 -7.67 9.84
C LEU A 208 2.81 -8.12 8.81
N VAL A 209 3.02 -9.42 8.72
CA VAL A 209 3.95 -10.03 7.76
C VAL A 209 3.20 -10.36 6.47
N PHE A 210 3.56 -9.72 5.37
CA PHE A 210 3.01 -9.96 4.05
C PHE A 210 3.81 -11.05 3.35
N HIS A 211 3.09 -11.97 2.71
CA HIS A 211 3.68 -13.10 2.00
C HIS A 211 3.90 -12.79 0.53
N ARG A 212 4.77 -13.59 -0.10
CA ARG A 212 4.93 -13.53 -1.56
C ARG A 212 3.64 -13.95 -2.25
N LEU A 213 3.39 -13.32 -3.39
CA LEU A 213 2.27 -13.66 -4.25
C LEU A 213 2.58 -14.97 -4.97
N SER A 214 1.78 -16.00 -4.72
CA SER A 214 1.81 -17.23 -5.52
C SER A 214 1.39 -16.93 -6.96
N TYR A 215 1.61 -17.89 -7.87
CA TYR A 215 1.23 -17.71 -9.28
C TYR A 215 -0.28 -17.50 -9.45
N GLU A 216 -1.10 -18.18 -8.65
CA GLU A 216 -2.55 -18.02 -8.62
C GLU A 216 -2.93 -16.59 -8.22
N HIS A 217 -2.32 -16.05 -7.16
CA HIS A 217 -2.54 -14.66 -6.77
C HIS A 217 -2.07 -13.67 -7.85
N GLN A 218 -1.00 -13.99 -8.58
CA GLN A 218 -0.55 -13.16 -9.71
C GLN A 218 -1.58 -13.15 -10.85
N LEU A 219 -2.20 -14.29 -11.15
CA LEU A 219 -3.29 -14.39 -12.12
C LEU A 219 -4.51 -13.57 -11.69
N GLU A 220 -4.94 -13.67 -10.44
CA GLU A 220 -6.06 -12.87 -9.91
C GLU A 220 -5.79 -11.36 -10.00
N ILE A 221 -4.54 -10.93 -9.77
CA ILE A 221 -4.15 -9.53 -9.91
C ILE A 221 -4.14 -9.11 -11.38
N ALA A 222 -3.63 -9.96 -12.28
CA ALA A 222 -3.62 -9.72 -13.72
C ALA A 222 -5.05 -9.56 -14.25
N GLU A 223 -5.95 -10.45 -13.82
CA GLU A 223 -7.37 -10.39 -14.14
C GLU A 223 -8.00 -9.08 -13.68
N LYS A 224 -7.70 -8.63 -12.45
CA LYS A 224 -8.20 -7.34 -11.94
C LYS A 224 -7.78 -6.17 -12.82
N PHE A 225 -6.52 -6.10 -13.23
CA PHE A 225 -6.03 -5.00 -14.07
C PHE A 225 -6.60 -5.07 -15.49
N LEU A 226 -6.64 -6.28 -16.06
CA LEU A 226 -7.17 -6.51 -17.39
C LEU A 226 -8.68 -6.17 -17.47
N ALA A 227 -9.46 -6.56 -16.47
CA ALA A 227 -10.88 -6.23 -16.39
C ALA A 227 -11.14 -4.71 -16.33
N ARG A 228 -10.29 -3.95 -15.63
CA ARG A 228 -10.38 -2.48 -15.59
C ARG A 228 -10.12 -1.87 -16.95
N GLU A 229 -9.08 -2.34 -17.64
CA GLU A 229 -8.73 -1.83 -18.97
C GLU A 229 -9.82 -2.17 -20.01
N ILE A 230 -10.34 -3.40 -19.98
CA ILE A 230 -11.45 -3.80 -20.86
C ILE A 230 -12.69 -2.96 -20.61
N ALA A 231 -13.04 -2.69 -19.34
CA ALA A 231 -14.18 -1.84 -19.01
C ALA A 231 -13.99 -0.42 -19.56
N PHE A 232 -12.80 0.16 -19.40
CA PHE A 232 -12.43 1.47 -19.93
C PHE A 232 -12.57 1.56 -21.46
N LEU A 233 -12.15 0.52 -22.18
CA LEU A 233 -12.26 0.42 -23.63
C LEU A 233 -13.70 0.15 -24.09
N ALA A 234 -14.46 -0.63 -23.34
CA ALA A 234 -15.87 -0.93 -23.63
C ALA A 234 -16.74 0.33 -23.56
N GLU A 235 -16.50 1.23 -22.61
CA GLU A 235 -17.15 2.55 -22.53
C GLU A 235 -16.91 3.41 -23.78
N ARG A 236 -15.83 3.15 -24.52
CA ARG A 236 -15.46 3.82 -25.77
C ARG A 236 -15.90 3.06 -27.02
N GLY A 237 -16.68 1.98 -26.85
CA GLY A 237 -17.21 1.18 -27.95
C GLY A 237 -16.30 0.05 -28.42
N HIS A 238 -15.23 -0.28 -27.70
CA HIS A 238 -14.33 -1.39 -28.01
C HIS A 238 -14.62 -2.57 -27.07
N ARG A 239 -15.44 -3.53 -27.52
CA ARG A 239 -15.80 -4.71 -26.74
C ARG A 239 -14.80 -5.83 -27.01
N LEU A 240 -14.12 -6.27 -25.96
CA LEU A 240 -13.09 -7.30 -26.03
C LEU A 240 -13.52 -8.54 -25.24
N GLU A 241 -13.39 -9.71 -25.86
CA GLU A 241 -13.56 -11.01 -25.22
C GLU A 241 -12.18 -11.64 -24.98
N LEU A 242 -11.94 -12.20 -23.80
CA LEU A 242 -10.61 -12.68 -23.43
C LEU A 242 -10.37 -14.12 -23.86
N HIS A 243 -9.35 -14.34 -24.70
CA HIS A 243 -8.82 -15.67 -24.92
C HIS A 243 -8.09 -16.18 -23.65
N PRO A 244 -8.19 -17.49 -23.29
CA PRO A 244 -7.59 -18.04 -22.07
C PRO A 244 -6.07 -17.79 -21.91
N GLY A 245 -5.35 -17.66 -23.02
CA GLY A 245 -3.91 -17.38 -23.02
C GLY A 245 -3.51 -15.96 -22.58
N VAL A 246 -4.43 -15.00 -22.55
CA VAL A 246 -4.11 -13.59 -22.27
C VAL A 246 -3.65 -13.39 -20.81
N LEU A 247 -4.31 -14.04 -19.84
CA LEU A 247 -3.96 -13.88 -18.43
C LEU A 247 -2.55 -14.42 -18.11
N PRO A 248 -2.19 -15.68 -18.48
CA PRO A 248 -0.82 -16.16 -18.33
C PRO A 248 0.22 -15.29 -19.04
N PHE A 249 -0.12 -14.79 -20.24
CA PHE A 249 0.73 -13.88 -21.00
C PHE A 249 0.98 -12.56 -20.25
N LEU A 250 -0.08 -11.96 -19.70
CA LEU A 250 0.02 -10.73 -18.92
C LEU A 250 0.83 -10.94 -17.64
N VAL A 251 0.68 -12.07 -16.94
CA VAL A 251 1.53 -12.40 -15.78
C VAL A 251 3.00 -12.49 -16.20
N ARG A 252 3.29 -13.21 -17.30
CA ARG A 252 4.65 -13.34 -17.85
C ARG A 252 5.29 -11.99 -18.19
N LYS A 253 4.50 -11.06 -18.74
CA LYS A 253 4.96 -9.73 -19.18
C LYS A 253 4.99 -8.68 -18.07
N GLY A 254 4.04 -8.75 -17.15
CA GLY A 254 3.75 -7.70 -16.17
C GLY A 254 4.29 -7.98 -14.76
N PHE A 255 4.64 -9.23 -14.43
CA PHE A 255 5.22 -9.56 -13.14
C PHE A 255 6.75 -9.36 -13.16
N HIS A 256 7.26 -8.62 -12.17
CA HIS A 256 8.70 -8.43 -12.02
C HIS A 256 9.19 -8.96 -10.67
N PRO A 257 10.24 -9.81 -10.62
CA PRO A 257 10.70 -10.42 -9.37
C PRO A 257 11.04 -9.43 -8.24
N LYS A 258 11.51 -8.21 -8.57
CA LYS A 258 11.82 -7.16 -7.59
C LYS A 258 10.69 -6.16 -7.34
N LEU A 259 9.77 -5.98 -8.30
CA LEU A 259 8.73 -4.94 -8.21
C LEU A 259 7.34 -5.55 -7.94
N GLY A 260 7.25 -6.88 -7.90
CA GLY A 260 6.02 -7.64 -7.79
C GLY A 260 5.05 -7.33 -8.93
N ALA A 261 3.77 -7.19 -8.58
CA ALA A 261 2.71 -6.90 -9.54
C ALA A 261 2.60 -5.42 -9.95
N ARG A 262 3.50 -4.54 -9.46
CA ARG A 262 3.44 -3.10 -9.77
C ARG A 262 3.48 -2.79 -11.28
N PRO A 263 4.34 -3.42 -12.10
CA PRO A 263 4.36 -3.18 -13.56
C PRO A 263 3.16 -3.80 -14.30
N MET A 264 2.37 -4.65 -13.63
CA MET A 264 1.31 -5.42 -14.28
C MET A 264 0.14 -4.54 -14.73
N ARG A 265 -0.15 -3.46 -14.00
CA ARG A 265 -1.13 -2.46 -14.43
C ARG A 265 -0.70 -1.80 -15.73
N ASP A 266 0.51 -1.24 -15.75
CA ASP A 266 1.04 -0.52 -16.90
C ASP A 266 1.19 -1.47 -18.12
N ALA A 267 1.52 -2.75 -17.88
CA ALA A 267 1.53 -3.77 -18.91
C ALA A 267 0.13 -4.07 -19.47
N ALA A 268 -0.90 -4.13 -18.64
CA ALA A 268 -2.27 -4.35 -19.08
C ALA A 268 -2.76 -3.17 -19.95
N GLU A 269 -2.61 -1.94 -19.47
CA GLU A 269 -2.96 -0.72 -20.20
C GLU A 269 -2.27 -0.67 -21.57
N LYS A 270 -0.94 -0.88 -21.57
CA LYS A 270 -0.15 -0.83 -22.80
C LYS A 270 -0.52 -1.94 -23.78
N LEU A 271 -0.49 -3.21 -23.36
CA LEU A 271 -0.65 -4.34 -24.27
C LEU A 271 -2.05 -4.37 -24.89
N VAL A 272 -3.09 -4.07 -24.10
CA VAL A 272 -4.47 -4.03 -24.60
C VAL A 272 -4.69 -2.78 -25.47
N GLY A 273 -4.18 -1.63 -25.04
CA GLY A 273 -4.24 -0.38 -25.80
C GLY A 273 -3.57 -0.49 -27.16
N ASP A 274 -2.37 -1.08 -27.22
CA ASP A 274 -1.62 -1.31 -28.45
C ASP A 274 -2.41 -2.22 -29.42
N ALA A 275 -3.02 -3.30 -28.91
CA ALA A 275 -3.83 -4.23 -29.72
C ALA A 275 -5.05 -3.55 -30.36
N VAL A 276 -5.73 -2.67 -29.62
CA VAL A 276 -6.86 -1.88 -30.11
C VAL A 276 -6.38 -0.82 -31.11
N ALA A 277 -5.31 -0.10 -30.79
CA ALA A 277 -4.74 0.93 -31.65
C ALA A 277 -4.33 0.37 -33.02
N GLU A 278 -3.69 -0.80 -33.07
CA GLU A 278 -3.29 -1.45 -34.32
C GLU A 278 -4.50 -1.75 -35.22
N ARG A 279 -5.61 -2.26 -34.67
CA ARG A 279 -6.85 -2.49 -35.43
C ARG A 279 -7.45 -1.21 -35.99
N LEU A 280 -7.48 -0.15 -35.17
CA LEU A 280 -8.03 1.14 -35.58
C LEU A 280 -7.18 1.78 -36.69
N LEU A 281 -5.86 1.72 -36.57
CA LEU A 281 -4.92 2.21 -37.60
C LEU A 281 -5.04 1.43 -38.92
N ALA A 282 -5.38 0.14 -38.85
CA ALA A 282 -5.68 -0.68 -40.03
C ALA A 282 -7.07 -0.37 -40.66
N GLY A 283 -7.81 0.61 -40.15
CA GLY A 283 -9.14 0.98 -40.63
C GLY A 283 -10.22 -0.07 -40.31
N LYS A 284 -9.97 -0.96 -39.35
CA LYS A 284 -10.90 -2.03 -38.95
C LYS A 284 -11.54 -1.71 -37.59
N GLY A 285 -12.71 -2.29 -37.31
CA GLY A 285 -13.31 -2.22 -35.98
C GLY A 285 -12.45 -2.93 -34.93
N ALA A 286 -12.28 -2.34 -33.76
CA ALA A 286 -11.43 -2.87 -32.68
C ALA A 286 -12.22 -3.59 -31.56
N SER A 287 -13.29 -4.30 -31.95
CA SER A 287 -14.00 -5.23 -31.08
C SER A 287 -13.77 -6.65 -31.58
N GLY A 288 -13.72 -7.62 -30.68
CA GLY A 288 -13.47 -9.02 -31.01
C GLY A 288 -12.77 -9.78 -29.88
N GLU A 289 -12.18 -10.91 -30.21
CA GLU A 289 -11.41 -11.71 -29.26
C GLU A 289 -10.01 -11.11 -29.08
N LEU A 290 -9.67 -10.73 -27.85
CA LEU A 290 -8.31 -10.39 -27.47
C LEU A 290 -7.53 -11.70 -27.27
N ALA A 291 -6.54 -11.92 -28.12
CA ALA A 291 -5.72 -13.12 -28.15
C ALA A 291 -4.23 -12.79 -28.10
N VAL A 292 -3.42 -13.81 -27.81
CA VAL A 292 -1.96 -13.71 -27.84
C VAL A 292 -1.47 -14.03 -29.24
N ASP A 293 -0.60 -13.17 -29.77
CA ASP A 293 0.22 -13.46 -30.94
C ASP A 293 1.60 -13.90 -30.43
N GLU A 294 1.87 -15.21 -30.46
CA GLU A 294 3.12 -15.74 -29.91
C GLU A 294 4.35 -15.38 -30.76
N GLU A 295 4.19 -15.15 -32.06
CA GLU A 295 5.29 -14.80 -32.96
C GLU A 295 5.73 -13.35 -32.74
N ARG A 296 4.76 -12.44 -32.57
CA ARG A 296 5.02 -11.02 -32.29
C ARG A 296 5.15 -10.69 -30.80
N ASP A 297 4.89 -11.67 -29.93
CA ASP A 297 4.97 -11.57 -28.48
C ASP A 297 4.18 -10.35 -27.93
N CYS A 298 2.97 -10.18 -28.47
CA CYS A 298 2.04 -9.10 -28.17
C CYS A 298 0.58 -9.61 -28.06
N LEU A 299 -0.34 -8.71 -27.68
CA LEU A 299 -1.77 -8.96 -27.75
C LEU A 299 -2.33 -8.42 -29.07
N ILE A 300 -3.33 -9.12 -29.60
CA ILE A 300 -4.03 -8.74 -30.83
C ILE A 300 -5.53 -8.88 -30.62
N VAL A 301 -6.30 -8.06 -31.34
CA VAL A 301 -7.76 -8.24 -31.43
C VAL A 301 -8.06 -8.99 -32.73
N ARG A 302 -8.66 -10.17 -32.64
CA ARG A 302 -9.07 -11.00 -33.78
C ARG A 302 -10.44 -10.59 -34.28
#